data_AF-A0A949PEX2-F1
#
_entry.id   AF-A0A949PEX2-F1
#
_cell.length_a   1.000
_cell.length_b   1.000
_cell.length_c   1.000
_cell.angle_alpha   90.00
_cell.angle_beta   90.00
_cell.angle_gamma   90.00
#
_symmetry.space_group_name_H-M   'P 1'
#
loop_
_entity.id
_entity.type
_entity.pdbx_description
1 polymer ?
#
loop_
_entity_poly.entity_id
_entity_poly.type
_entity_poly.pdbx_seq_one_letter_code
_entity_poly.pdbx_strand_id
1 'polypeptide(L)'
;MKKLLSIFLLICFTPLFGQEYKPLLDDYNEWHQTYCFFGCYTDIYYTDGDTIVDGLDYKILDGYHYISRSFLLREEVQERKVYLNLTLNGISTEYLLYDYSLAVGDSIDMKNPITPFPEDAGYYTLDSIVPRPLVDGNEYRHFYFKPSESNNVSFNKAT
;
A
#
# COMPACT_ATOMS: atom_id res chain seq x y z
N MET A 1 -26.46 13.08 -41.31
CA MET A 1 -26.78 12.33 -40.08
C MET A 1 -26.16 10.93 -40.05
N LYS A 2 -26.33 10.07 -41.06
CA LYS A 2 -25.74 8.71 -41.08
C LYS A 2 -24.20 8.67 -40.95
N LYS A 3 -23.47 9.60 -41.59
CA LYS A 3 -22.00 9.69 -41.50
C LYS A 3 -21.48 10.15 -40.12
N LEU A 4 -22.27 10.90 -39.36
CA LEU A 4 -21.93 11.32 -37.99
C LEU A 4 -22.12 10.16 -37.00
N LEU A 5 -23.13 9.30 -37.23
CA LEU A 5 -23.38 8.11 -36.41
C LEU A 5 -22.23 7.09 -36.50
N SER A 6 -21.63 6.95 -37.68
CA SER A 6 -20.48 6.04 -37.89
C SER A 6 -19.20 6.49 -37.16
N ILE A 7 -18.99 7.80 -37.00
CA ILE A 7 -17.83 8.34 -36.27
C ILE A 7 -18.00 8.15 -34.75
N PHE A 8 -19.22 8.31 -34.23
CA PHE A 8 -19.52 8.08 -32.82
C PHE A 8 -19.30 6.62 -32.40
N LEU A 9 -19.62 5.65 -33.27
CA LEU A 9 -19.42 4.23 -32.98
C LEU A 9 -17.93 3.84 -32.87
N LEU A 10 -17.04 4.50 -33.61
CA LEU A 10 -15.60 4.20 -33.61
C LEU A 10 -14.89 4.66 -32.33
N ILE A 11 -15.44 5.65 -31.62
CA ILE A 11 -14.86 6.16 -30.36
C ILE A 11 -15.21 5.23 -29.18
N CYS A 12 -16.30 4.47 -29.25
CA CYS A 12 -16.71 3.53 -28.20
C CYS A 12 -15.88 2.24 -28.13
N PHE A 13 -15.04 1.94 -29.13
CA PHE A 13 -14.24 0.70 -29.20
C PHE A 13 -12.76 0.91 -28.89
N THR A 14 -12.33 2.10 -28.46
CA THR A 14 -10.97 2.24 -27.95
C THR A 14 -10.85 1.43 -26.65
N PRO A 15 -10.02 0.38 -26.57
CA PRO A 15 -9.74 -0.27 -25.31
C PRO A 15 -9.20 0.80 -24.35
N LEU A 16 -9.95 1.04 -23.28
CA LEU A 16 -9.45 1.77 -22.13
C LEU A 16 -8.40 0.88 -21.49
N PHE A 17 -7.15 1.05 -21.90
CA PHE A 17 -6.03 0.47 -21.18
C PHE A 17 -5.89 1.23 -19.86
N GLY A 18 -6.65 0.79 -18.86
CA GLY A 18 -6.24 1.03 -17.48
C GLY A 18 -4.90 0.34 -17.28
N GLN A 19 -3.95 1.01 -16.62
CA GLN A 19 -2.71 0.36 -16.22
C GLN A 19 -3.05 -0.88 -15.38
N GLU A 20 -2.43 -2.00 -15.71
CA GLU A 20 -2.53 -3.21 -14.90
C GLU A 20 -1.97 -2.93 -13.50
N TYR A 21 -2.63 -3.47 -12.47
CA TYR A 21 -2.13 -3.35 -11.12
C TYR A 21 -0.84 -4.17 -11.01
N LYS A 22 0.27 -3.51 -10.68
CA LYS A 22 1.54 -4.17 -10.41
C LYS A 22 1.56 -4.62 -8.94
N PRO A 23 1.61 -5.92 -8.64
CA PRO A 23 1.69 -6.41 -7.27
C PRO A 23 2.92 -5.87 -6.57
N LEU A 24 2.74 -5.52 -5.30
CA LEU A 24 3.82 -4.93 -4.52
C LEU A 24 4.62 -5.99 -3.73
N LEU A 25 4.07 -7.18 -3.46
CA LEU A 25 4.76 -8.33 -2.87
C LEU A 25 5.22 -9.39 -3.91
N ASP A 26 5.59 -8.97 -5.12
CA ASP A 26 6.16 -9.89 -6.12
C ASP A 26 7.52 -10.47 -5.65
N ASP A 27 7.98 -11.55 -6.30
CA ASP A 27 9.08 -12.39 -5.84
C ASP A 27 10.44 -11.67 -5.73
N TYR A 28 10.62 -10.55 -6.43
CA TYR A 28 11.89 -9.82 -6.50
C TYR A 28 11.76 -8.33 -6.17
N ASN A 29 10.69 -7.94 -5.47
CA ASN A 29 10.47 -6.53 -5.16
C ASN A 29 11.38 -6.05 -4.02
N GLU A 30 11.92 -4.84 -4.21
CA GLU A 30 12.69 -4.10 -3.20
C GLU A 30 11.82 -3.00 -2.61
N TRP A 31 11.83 -2.89 -1.28
CA TRP A 31 10.96 -2.01 -0.53
C TRP A 31 11.75 -1.00 0.26
N HIS A 32 11.45 0.28 0.05
CA HIS A 32 12.12 1.39 0.72
C HIS A 32 11.16 2.03 1.71
N GLN A 33 11.50 1.97 2.99
CA GLN A 33 10.75 2.65 4.03
C GLN A 33 11.57 3.85 4.52
N THR A 34 11.08 5.05 4.25
CA THR A 34 11.73 6.29 4.70
C THR A 34 10.97 6.92 5.86
N TYR A 35 11.70 7.27 6.92
CA TYR A 35 11.16 7.99 8.09
C TYR A 35 12.05 9.18 8.44
N CYS A 36 11.43 10.33 8.76
CA CYS A 36 12.14 11.62 8.88
C CYS A 36 11.96 12.35 10.23
N PHE A 37 11.51 11.69 11.30
CA PHE A 37 11.22 12.37 12.58
C PHE A 37 12.48 12.83 13.34
N PHE A 38 13.56 12.05 13.33
CA PHE A 38 14.85 12.39 13.95
C PHE A 38 15.99 12.40 12.92
N GLY A 39 15.72 13.01 11.76
CA GLY A 39 16.54 12.83 10.55
C GLY A 39 15.92 11.79 9.63
N CYS A 40 16.28 11.85 8.35
CA CYS A 40 15.74 10.96 7.33
C CYS A 40 16.61 9.71 7.19
N TYR A 41 16.01 8.56 7.48
CA TYR A 41 16.60 7.24 7.31
C TYR A 41 15.74 6.44 6.33
N THR A 42 16.39 5.63 5.51
CA THR A 42 15.73 4.69 4.60
C THR A 42 16.19 3.29 4.94
N ASP A 43 15.24 2.45 5.35
CA ASP A 43 15.43 1.01 5.45
C ASP A 43 15.05 0.35 4.12
N ILE A 44 15.79 -0.70 3.76
CA ILE A 44 15.58 -1.47 2.54
C ILE A 44 15.24 -2.91 2.93
N TYR A 45 14.16 -3.43 2.35
CA TYR A 45 13.70 -4.80 2.55
C TYR A 45 13.51 -5.51 1.21
N TYR A 46 13.57 -6.84 1.26
CA TYR A 46 13.43 -7.72 0.10
C TYR A 46 12.46 -8.85 0.42
N THR A 47 11.73 -9.34 -0.58
CA THR A 47 11.00 -10.61 -0.44
C THR A 47 12.00 -11.77 -0.25
N ASP A 48 11.88 -12.52 0.83
CA ASP A 48 12.77 -13.65 1.23
C ASP A 48 12.06 -15.02 1.20
N GLY A 49 10.83 -15.04 0.70
CA GLY A 49 10.08 -16.26 0.41
C GLY A 49 8.66 -16.24 0.94
N ASP A 50 8.04 -17.41 0.90
CA ASP A 50 6.62 -17.59 1.18
C ASP A 50 6.40 -18.48 2.40
N THR A 51 5.26 -18.29 3.06
CA THR A 51 4.78 -19.15 4.13
C THR A 51 3.26 -19.19 4.14
N ILE A 52 2.70 -20.17 4.85
CA ILE A 52 1.25 -20.33 5.00
C ILE A 52 0.89 -20.22 6.47
N VAL A 53 -0.05 -19.32 6.78
CA VAL A 53 -0.63 -19.18 8.12
C VAL A 53 -2.15 -19.24 7.98
N ASP A 54 -2.78 -20.14 8.73
CA ASP A 54 -4.24 -20.38 8.70
C ASP A 54 -4.83 -20.59 7.29
N GLY A 55 -4.04 -21.19 6.39
CA GLY A 55 -4.45 -21.50 5.02
C GLY A 55 -4.35 -20.33 4.04
N LEU A 56 -3.78 -19.20 4.46
CA LEU A 56 -3.51 -18.04 3.60
C LEU A 56 -2.01 -17.94 3.31
N ASP A 57 -1.68 -17.55 2.08
CA ASP A 57 -0.31 -17.33 1.62
C ASP A 57 0.21 -15.97 2.09
N TYR A 58 1.40 -15.96 2.67
CA TYR A 58 2.10 -14.76 3.10
C TYR A 58 3.53 -14.74 2.57
N LYS A 59 4.05 -13.55 2.37
CA LYS A 59 5.42 -13.25 2.02
C LYS A 59 6.20 -12.87 3.28
N ILE A 60 7.41 -13.38 3.37
CA ILE A 60 8.40 -13.04 4.37
C ILE A 60 9.29 -11.96 3.75
N LEU A 61 9.55 -10.88 4.48
CA LEU A 61 10.58 -9.93 4.10
C LEU A 61 11.89 -10.23 4.84
N ASP A 62 13.02 -9.99 4.20
CA ASP A 62 14.34 -9.92 4.84
C ASP A 62 14.73 -8.46 5.12
N GLY A 63 15.46 -8.26 6.22
CA GLY A 63 15.96 -6.99 6.72
C GLY A 63 15.77 -6.81 8.23
N TYR A 64 16.29 -5.68 8.76
CA TYR A 64 16.47 -5.46 10.20
C TYR A 64 15.21 -5.71 11.05
N HIS A 65 14.04 -5.28 10.56
CA HIS A 65 12.77 -5.42 11.28
C HIS A 65 12.08 -6.77 11.09
N TYR A 66 12.38 -7.50 10.01
CA TYR A 66 11.66 -8.70 9.60
C TYR A 66 12.42 -10.01 9.90
N ILE A 67 13.66 -9.93 10.37
CA ILE A 67 14.51 -11.07 10.72
C ILE A 67 13.88 -12.04 11.74
N SER A 68 12.97 -11.55 12.59
CA SER A 68 12.27 -12.37 13.59
C SER A 68 11.24 -13.33 12.96
N ARG A 69 10.91 -13.17 11.67
CA ARG A 69 9.84 -13.90 10.95
C ARG A 69 8.48 -13.86 11.66
N SER A 70 8.29 -12.88 12.53
CA SER A 70 7.04 -12.62 13.25
C SER A 70 6.14 -11.65 12.49
N PHE A 71 6.64 -11.07 11.40
CA PHE A 71 5.95 -10.13 10.54
C PHE A 71 5.81 -10.75 9.15
N LEU A 72 4.57 -10.94 8.72
CA LEU A 72 4.24 -11.58 7.47
C LEU A 72 3.35 -10.65 6.66
N LEU A 73 3.61 -10.51 5.36
CA LEU A 73 2.80 -9.65 4.49
C LEU A 73 1.94 -10.48 3.56
N ARG A 74 0.69 -10.09 3.35
CA ARG A 74 -0.22 -10.72 2.39
C ARG A 74 -0.79 -9.67 1.49
N GLU A 75 -0.90 -9.97 0.20
CA GLU A 75 -1.47 -9.06 -0.78
C GLU A 75 -2.66 -9.73 -1.47
N GLU A 76 -3.83 -9.11 -1.34
CA GLU A 76 -5.02 -9.48 -2.10
C GLU A 76 -5.02 -8.69 -3.41
N VAL A 77 -4.40 -9.25 -4.45
CA VAL A 77 -4.18 -8.57 -5.74
C VAL A 77 -5.49 -8.07 -6.37
N GLN A 78 -6.58 -8.83 -6.23
CA GLN A 78 -7.89 -8.46 -6.79
C GLN A 78 -8.49 -7.24 -6.06
N GLU A 79 -8.33 -7.18 -4.74
CA GLU A 79 -8.80 -6.06 -3.91
C GLU A 79 -7.79 -4.91 -3.84
N ARG A 80 -6.54 -5.15 -4.26
CA ARG A 80 -5.40 -4.22 -4.17
C ARG A 80 -5.11 -3.80 -2.73
N LYS A 81 -5.22 -4.75 -1.80
CA LYS A 81 -5.00 -4.54 -0.37
C LYS A 81 -3.81 -5.35 0.11
N VAL A 82 -3.05 -4.74 1.02
CA VAL A 82 -1.88 -5.34 1.64
C VAL A 82 -2.12 -5.41 3.14
N TYR A 83 -1.90 -6.59 3.70
CA TYR A 83 -2.11 -6.91 5.10
C TYR A 83 -0.78 -7.26 5.76
N LEU A 84 -0.66 -6.89 7.03
CA LEU A 84 0.43 -7.28 7.89
C LEU A 84 -0.12 -8.21 8.97
N ASN A 85 0.38 -9.43 9.01
CA ASN A 85 0.10 -10.40 10.05
C ASN A 85 1.28 -10.44 11.03
N LEU A 86 0.99 -10.09 12.28
CA LEU A 86 1.90 -10.16 13.40
C LEU A 86 1.66 -11.48 14.13
N THR A 87 2.62 -12.39 14.04
CA THR A 87 2.60 -13.69 14.70
C THR A 87 3.56 -13.69 15.89
N LEU A 88 3.01 -13.61 17.10
CA LEU A 88 3.77 -13.59 18.36
C LEU A 88 3.27 -14.70 19.29
N ASN A 89 4.18 -15.55 19.77
CA ASN A 89 3.86 -16.64 20.71
C ASN A 89 2.72 -17.56 20.23
N GLY A 90 2.60 -17.77 18.92
CA GLY A 90 1.55 -18.60 18.31
C GLY A 90 0.18 -17.92 18.21
N ILE A 91 0.08 -16.62 18.52
CA ILE A 91 -1.11 -15.80 18.28
C ILE A 91 -0.81 -14.91 17.08
N SER A 92 -1.65 -15.00 16.06
CA SER A 92 -1.57 -14.19 14.85
C SER A 92 -2.66 -13.12 14.87
N THR A 93 -2.28 -11.86 14.65
CA THR A 93 -3.21 -10.74 14.48
C THR A 93 -2.91 -10.02 13.18
N GLU A 94 -3.93 -9.79 12.37
CA GLU A 94 -3.78 -9.19 11.04
C GLU A 94 -4.33 -7.76 10.99
N TYR A 95 -3.59 -6.90 10.30
CA TYR A 95 -3.90 -5.49 10.13
C TYR A 95 -3.88 -5.13 8.65
N LEU A 96 -4.86 -4.33 8.19
CA LEU A 96 -4.79 -3.70 6.87
C LEU A 96 -3.68 -2.64 6.90
N LEU A 97 -2.66 -2.80 6.07
CA LEU A 97 -1.53 -1.89 5.99
C LEU A 97 -1.72 -0.87 4.86
N TYR A 98 -2.05 -1.35 3.65
CA TYR A 98 -2.28 -0.49 2.49
C TYR A 98 -3.54 -0.90 1.71
N ASP A 99 -4.20 0.10 1.12
CA ASP A 99 -5.33 -0.09 0.20
C ASP A 99 -5.13 0.81 -1.03
N TYR A 100 -4.75 0.19 -2.16
CA TYR A 100 -4.51 0.86 -3.44
C TYR A 100 -5.78 0.95 -4.31
N SER A 101 -6.94 0.56 -3.76
CA SER A 101 -8.25 0.76 -4.37
C SER A 101 -8.85 2.13 -4.04
N LEU A 102 -8.34 2.81 -3.01
CA LEU A 102 -8.82 4.12 -2.55
C LEU A 102 -8.77 5.20 -3.64
N ALA A 103 -9.79 6.06 -3.61
CA ALA A 103 -9.88 7.29 -4.38
C ALA A 103 -9.57 8.51 -3.50
N VAL A 104 -9.17 9.63 -4.12
CA VAL A 104 -8.93 10.89 -3.40
C VAL A 104 -10.19 11.30 -2.64
N GLY A 105 -10.04 11.57 -1.33
CA GLY A 105 -11.12 11.85 -0.40
C GLY A 105 -11.56 10.64 0.45
N ASP A 106 -11.23 9.41 0.04
CA ASP A 106 -11.45 8.23 0.87
C ASP A 106 -10.51 8.25 2.09
N SER A 107 -10.86 7.49 3.12
CA SER A 107 -10.06 7.42 4.34
C SER A 107 -9.78 5.99 4.76
N ILE A 108 -8.61 5.77 5.37
CA ILE A 108 -8.15 4.49 5.91
C ILE A 108 -7.81 4.68 7.39
N ASP A 109 -8.16 3.69 8.22
CA ASP A 109 -7.65 3.60 9.58
C ASP A 109 -6.19 3.12 9.51
N MET A 110 -5.24 4.05 9.66
CA MET A 110 -3.84 3.76 9.46
C MET A 110 -3.26 3.15 10.73
N LYS A 111 -2.93 1.87 10.63
CA LYS A 111 -2.30 1.11 11.70
C LYS A 111 -0.82 0.96 11.44
N ASN A 112 -0.03 1.12 12.49
CA ASN A 112 1.40 0.97 12.39
C ASN A 112 1.92 0.10 13.53
N PRO A 113 1.59 -1.20 13.51
CA PRO A 113 1.97 -2.09 14.58
C PRO A 113 3.50 -2.21 14.60
N ILE A 114 4.13 -1.65 15.62
CA ILE A 114 5.57 -1.80 15.97
C ILE A 114 6.56 -0.92 15.15
N THR A 115 6.19 0.32 14.80
CA THR A 115 7.19 1.40 14.57
C THR A 115 7.10 2.42 15.73
N PRO A 116 8.00 3.41 15.87
CA PRO A 116 7.87 4.45 16.90
C PRO A 116 6.63 5.37 16.75
N PHE A 117 5.69 5.08 15.85
CA PHE A 117 4.37 5.71 15.81
C PHE A 117 3.43 5.13 16.88
N PRO A 118 2.37 5.86 17.28
CA PRO A 118 1.27 5.25 18.01
C PRO A 118 0.74 4.04 17.22
N GLU A 119 0.52 2.91 17.91
CA GLU A 119 -0.02 1.67 17.33
C GLU A 119 -1.26 1.93 16.47
N ASP A 120 -2.10 2.86 16.93
CA ASP A 120 -3.22 3.46 16.22
C ASP A 120 -2.87 4.90 15.79
N ALA A 121 -2.49 5.10 14.54
CA ALA A 121 -2.31 6.46 14.01
C ALA A 121 -3.66 7.14 13.76
N GLY A 122 -4.76 6.38 13.74
CA GLY A 122 -6.12 6.84 13.48
C GLY A 122 -6.43 6.99 11.99
N TYR A 123 -7.54 7.65 11.67
CA TYR A 123 -7.97 7.82 10.29
C TYR A 123 -7.12 8.83 9.53
N TYR A 124 -6.74 8.48 8.31
CA TYR A 124 -6.08 9.35 7.37
C TYR A 124 -6.88 9.40 6.07
N THR A 125 -7.02 10.59 5.51
CA THR A 125 -7.69 10.83 4.24
C THR A 125 -6.67 10.85 3.12
N LEU A 126 -6.96 10.18 2.01
CA LEU A 126 -6.17 10.23 0.80
C LEU A 126 -6.31 11.61 0.15
N ASP A 127 -5.27 12.43 0.26
CA ASP A 127 -5.26 13.81 -0.18
C ASP A 127 -4.97 13.92 -1.68
N SER A 128 -3.97 13.18 -2.16
CA SER A 128 -3.60 13.19 -3.57
C SER A 128 -2.96 11.87 -4.02
N ILE A 129 -3.09 11.61 -5.32
CA ILE A 129 -2.38 10.55 -6.02
C ILE A 129 -1.52 11.21 -7.09
N VAL A 130 -0.21 11.05 -6.99
CA VAL A 130 0.76 11.67 -7.91
C VAL A 130 1.56 10.58 -8.62
N PRO A 131 1.67 10.60 -9.96
CA PRO A 131 2.59 9.70 -10.65
C PRO A 131 4.05 10.09 -10.31
N ARG A 132 4.84 9.10 -9.90
CA ARG A 132 6.30 9.25 -9.74
C ARG A 132 7.02 8.04 -10.33
N PRO A 133 8.23 8.25 -10.86
CA PRO A 133 9.03 7.15 -11.35
C PRO A 133 9.57 6.30 -10.19
N LEU A 134 9.52 4.98 -10.33
CA LEU A 134 10.33 4.06 -9.52
C LEU A 134 11.69 3.81 -10.20
N VAL A 135 12.53 2.94 -9.61
CA VAL A 135 13.89 2.64 -10.08
C VAL A 135 13.93 2.11 -11.53
N ASP A 136 12.85 1.47 -11.98
CA ASP A 136 12.71 0.98 -13.36
C ASP A 136 12.40 2.08 -14.39
N GLY A 137 12.24 3.33 -13.95
CA GLY A 137 11.94 4.49 -14.78
C GLY A 137 10.47 4.61 -15.21
N ASN A 138 9.59 3.69 -14.79
CA ASN A 138 8.16 3.76 -15.08
C ASN A 138 7.43 4.58 -14.01
N GLU A 139 6.36 5.27 -14.43
CA GLU A 139 5.52 6.08 -13.53
C GLU A 139 4.51 5.20 -12.77
N TYR A 140 4.50 5.31 -11.44
CA TYR A 140 3.57 4.62 -10.55
C TYR A 140 2.77 5.60 -9.71
N ARG A 141 1.55 5.20 -9.33
CA ARG A 141 0.69 5.98 -8.45
C ARG A 141 1.28 6.01 -7.04
N HIS A 142 1.64 7.21 -6.56
CA HIS A 142 2.05 7.44 -5.18
C HIS A 142 0.91 8.09 -4.41
N PHE A 143 0.52 7.48 -3.30
CA PHE A 143 -0.61 7.88 -2.48
C PHE A 143 -0.10 8.75 -1.33
N TYR A 144 -0.65 9.96 -1.21
CA TYR A 144 -0.28 10.90 -0.16
C TYR A 144 -1.46 11.08 0.79
N PHE A 145 -1.24 10.74 2.06
CA PHE A 145 -2.25 10.79 3.10
C PHE A 145 -2.02 11.96 4.04
N LYS A 146 -3.11 12.51 4.57
CA LYS A 146 -3.09 13.46 5.69
C LYS A 146 -4.05 13.01 6.79
N PRO A 147 -3.82 13.37 8.05
CA PRO A 147 -4.76 13.07 9.12
C PRO A 147 -6.17 13.56 8.77
N SER A 148 -7.18 12.72 8.99
CA SER A 148 -8.58 13.11 8.82
C SER A 148 -9.01 14.10 9.91
N GLU A 149 -10.11 14.83 9.71
CA GLU A 149 -10.66 15.74 10.74
C GLU A 149 -11.04 15.01 12.04
N SER A 150 -11.39 13.73 11.95
CA SER A 150 -11.69 12.85 13.09
C SER A 150 -10.44 12.35 13.82
N ASN A 151 -9.25 12.53 13.24
CA ASN A 151 -8.00 12.06 13.82
C ASN A 151 -7.50 13.00 14.91
N ASN A 152 -7.75 12.61 16.16
CA ASN A 152 -7.30 13.33 17.35
C ASN A 152 -5.99 12.76 17.93
N VAL A 153 -5.36 11.79 17.26
CA VAL A 153 -4.17 11.08 17.76
C VAL A 153 -2.88 11.63 17.16
N SER A 154 -2.90 12.04 15.89
CA SER A 154 -1.71 12.57 15.23
C SER A 154 -1.39 14.00 15.66
N PHE A 155 -0.11 14.29 15.93
CA PHE A 155 0.37 15.64 16.32
C PHE A 155 0.33 16.66 15.18
N ASN A 156 0.26 16.21 13.93
CA ASN A 156 0.12 17.06 12.77
C ASN A 156 -1.37 17.28 12.51
N LYS A 157 -1.85 18.52 12.58
CA LYS A 157 -3.25 18.83 12.25
C LYS A 157 -3.48 18.66 10.75
N ALA A 158 -4.69 18.25 10.37
CA ALA A 158 -5.19 18.43 9.02
C ALA A 158 -5.12 19.94 8.67
N THR A 159 -4.26 20.32 7.74
CA THR A 159 -4.29 21.65 7.11
C THR A 159 -4.87 21.55 5.72
#